data_AF-A0A662V3P2-F1
#
_entry.id   AF-A0A662V3P2-F1
#
_cell.length_a   1.000
_cell.length_b   1.000
_cell.length_c   1.000
_cell.angle_alpha   90.00
_cell.angle_beta   90.00
_cell.angle_gamma   90.00
#
_symmetry.space_group_name_H-M   'P 1'
#
loop_
_entity.id
_entity.type
_entity.pdbx_description
1 polymer ?
#
loop_
_entity_poly.entity_id
_entity_poly.type
_entity_poly.pdbx_seq_one_letter_code
_entity_poly.pdbx_strand_id
1 'polypeptide(L)'
;MDELSEATYTLIQLLGIGEVTTYGDLAKLLDVSPRLIGRILGKNKDLVIIPCHRVIMKNFKTGGYSIGIEFKRKLLELEGSLDSDGFVKRENYRSLYDFLTDP
;
A
#
# COMPACT_ATOMS: atom_id res chain seq x y z
N MET A 1 15.33 7.05 10.79
CA MET A 1 13.90 6.68 10.60
C MET A 1 13.51 5.90 11.84
N ASP A 2 12.27 5.96 12.32
CA ASP A 2 11.88 5.11 13.47
C ASP A 2 11.65 3.66 13.03
N GLU A 3 11.84 2.69 13.93
CA GLU A 3 11.77 1.25 13.63
C GLU A 3 10.44 0.86 12.95
N LEU A 4 9.33 1.47 13.36
CA LEU A 4 8.03 1.20 12.78
C LEU A 4 7.91 1.68 11.32
N SER A 5 8.52 2.82 11.00
CA SER A 5 8.61 3.33 9.63
C SER A 5 9.49 2.43 8.77
N GLU A 6 10.63 1.97 9.30
CA GLU A 6 11.53 1.04 8.59
C GLU A 6 10.83 -0.29 8.30
N ALA A 7 10.11 -0.85 9.28
CA ALA A 7 9.31 -2.05 9.11
C ALA A 7 8.20 -1.85 8.07
N THR A 8 7.46 -0.74 8.14
CA THR A 8 6.40 -0.42 7.17
C THR A 8 6.95 -0.36 5.75
N TYR A 9 8.11 0.29 5.55
CA TYR A 9 8.72 0.44 4.24
C TYR A 9 9.26 -0.88 3.69
N THR A 10 9.86 -1.70 4.56
CA THR A 10 10.37 -3.03 4.19
C THR A 10 9.23 -3.95 3.74
N LEU A 11 8.11 -3.96 4.47
CA LEU A 11 6.96 -4.81 4.15
C LEU A 11 6.37 -4.49 2.78
N ILE A 12 6.22 -3.22 2.43
CA ILE A 12 5.63 -2.83 1.14
C ILE A 12 6.57 -3.06 -0.04
N GLN A 13 7.88 -3.21 0.19
CA GLN A 13 8.83 -3.61 -0.84
C GLN A 13 8.69 -5.09 -1.24
N LEU A 14 8.01 -5.90 -0.44
CA LEU A 14 7.72 -7.31 -0.79
C LEU A 14 6.69 -7.43 -1.93
N LEU A 15 5.91 -6.38 -2.20
CA LEU A 15 4.89 -6.39 -3.25
C LEU A 15 5.55 -6.30 -4.63
N GLY A 16 5.17 -7.21 -5.54
CA GLY A 16 5.53 -7.16 -6.94
C GLY A 16 4.87 -6.00 -7.70
N ILE A 17 5.28 -5.80 -8.96
CA ILE A 17 4.60 -4.86 -9.87
C ILE A 17 3.16 -5.32 -10.05
N GLY A 18 2.22 -4.38 -9.88
CA GLY A 18 0.79 -4.65 -10.01
C GLY A 18 0.15 -5.17 -8.73
N GLU A 19 0.93 -5.63 -7.75
CA GLU A 19 0.39 -6.13 -6.49
C GLU A 19 0.09 -4.99 -5.52
N VAL A 20 -0.97 -5.15 -4.73
CA VAL A 20 -1.37 -4.17 -3.72
C VAL A 20 -1.62 -4.84 -2.38
N THR A 21 -1.54 -4.06 -1.32
CA THR A 21 -1.99 -4.46 0.02
C THR A 21 -2.85 -3.36 0.62
N THR A 22 -3.48 -3.59 1.78
CA THR A 22 -4.25 -2.54 2.44
C THR A 22 -3.52 -1.92 3.63
N TYR A 23 -3.91 -0.70 3.99
CA TYR A 23 -3.52 -0.11 5.28
C TYR A 23 -3.93 -1.00 6.46
N GLY A 24 -4.98 -1.81 6.30
CA GLY A 24 -5.46 -2.74 7.31
C GLY A 24 -4.50 -3.90 7.53
N ASP A 25 -3.95 -4.49 6.47
CA ASP A 25 -3.06 -5.64 6.58
C ASP A 25 -1.74 -5.26 7.25
N LEU A 26 -1.14 -4.15 6.82
CA LEU A 26 0.08 -3.61 7.44
C LEU A 26 -0.16 -3.28 8.91
N ALA A 27 -1.31 -2.67 9.23
CA ALA A 27 -1.67 -2.33 10.59
C ALA A 27 -1.86 -3.57 11.47
N LYS A 28 -2.49 -4.63 10.94
CA LYS A 28 -2.70 -5.89 11.64
C LYS A 28 -1.38 -6.62 11.89
N LEU A 29 -0.47 -6.60 10.91
CA LEU A 29 0.84 -7.25 11.01
C LEU A 29 1.76 -6.54 12.00
N LEU A 30 1.72 -5.22 12.05
CA LEU A 30 2.56 -4.39 12.92
C LEU A 30 1.90 -4.06 14.27
N ASP A 31 0.71 -4.58 14.55
CA ASP A 31 -0.10 -4.30 15.74
C ASP A 31 -0.29 -2.80 16.03
N VAL A 32 -0.67 -2.04 15.00
CA VAL A 32 -0.93 -0.59 15.07
C VAL A 32 -2.24 -0.22 14.38
N SER A 33 -2.61 1.06 14.42
CA SER A 33 -3.79 1.53 13.69
C SER A 33 -3.50 1.76 12.20
N PRO A 34 -4.47 1.50 11.28
CA PRO A 34 -4.34 1.84 9.86
C PRO A 34 -4.08 3.34 9.60
N ARG A 35 -4.57 4.20 10.50
CA ARG A 35 -4.32 5.65 10.45
C ARG A 35 -2.85 5.98 10.69
N LEU A 36 -2.18 5.23 11.57
CA LEU A 36 -0.74 5.42 11.81
C LEU A 36 0.07 5.01 10.59
N ILE A 37 -0.26 3.89 9.94
CA ILE A 37 0.36 3.49 8.66
C ILE A 37 0.19 4.60 7.61
N GLY A 38 -1.02 5.16 7.48
CA GLY A 38 -1.26 6.29 6.58
C GLY A 38 -0.41 7.52 6.88
N ARG A 39 -0.17 7.83 8.16
CA ARG A 39 0.73 8.92 8.58
C ARG A 39 2.19 8.63 8.27
N ILE A 40 2.65 7.40 8.46
CA ILE A 40 4.01 6.95 8.13
C ILE A 40 4.26 7.08 6.62
N LEU A 41 3.35 6.53 5.81
CA LEU A 41 3.44 6.58 4.35
C LEU A 41 3.26 8.02 3.82
N GLY A 42 2.46 8.85 4.48
CA GLY A 42 2.30 10.26 4.14
C GLY A 42 3.56 11.11 4.37
N LYS A 43 4.49 10.66 5.23
CA LYS A 43 5.80 11.29 5.46
C LYS A 43 6.90 10.77 4.54
N ASN A 44 6.61 9.76 3.71
CA ASN A 44 7.58 9.19 2.79
C ASN A 44 8.06 10.25 1.78
N LYS A 45 9.38 10.49 1.73
CA LYS A 45 10.02 11.40 0.77
C LYS A 45 10.54 10.68 -0.47
N ASP A 46 10.76 9.37 -0.38
CA ASP A 46 11.29 8.53 -1.46
C ASP A 46 10.14 7.83 -2.19
N LEU A 47 9.26 8.64 -2.77
CA LEU A 47 8.10 8.15 -3.53
C LEU A 47 8.59 7.33 -4.73
N VAL A 48 7.79 6.35 -5.16
CA VAL A 48 8.11 5.38 -6.22
C VAL A 48 9.20 4.37 -5.85
N ILE A 49 10.31 4.81 -5.24
CA ILE A 49 11.36 3.91 -4.71
C ILE A 49 10.79 3.03 -3.61
N ILE A 50 10.13 3.66 -2.64
CA ILE A 50 9.26 2.98 -1.69
C ILE A 50 7.88 2.95 -2.33
N PRO A 51 7.33 1.78 -2.70
CA PRO A 51 6.13 1.66 -3.53
C PRO A 51 4.85 1.88 -2.71
N CYS A 52 4.78 2.99 -1.96
CA CYS A 52 3.65 3.32 -1.10
C CYS A 52 2.34 3.57 -1.86
N HIS A 53 2.41 3.74 -3.20
CA HIS A 53 1.22 3.77 -4.05
C HIS A 53 0.46 2.44 -4.06
N ARG A 54 1.13 1.31 -3.75
CA ARG A 54 0.54 -0.04 -3.66
C ARG A 54 -0.25 -0.29 -2.37
N VAL A 55 -0.28 0.65 -1.42
CA VAL A 55 -1.06 0.53 -0.18
C VAL A 55 -2.40 1.24 -0.33
N ILE A 56 -3.51 0.50 -0.29
CA ILE A 56 -4.83 1.00 -0.66
C ILE A 56 -5.86 0.90 0.48
N MET A 57 -7.05 1.46 0.28
CA MET A 57 -8.15 1.31 1.23
C MET A 57 -8.75 -0.09 1.16
N LYS A 58 -9.31 -0.58 2.28
CA LYS A 58 -9.95 -1.91 2.37
C LYS A 58 -11.13 -2.13 1.41
N ASN A 59 -11.70 -1.06 0.88
CA ASN A 59 -12.82 -1.10 -0.07
C ASN A 59 -12.35 -1.04 -1.53
N PHE A 60 -11.07 -1.38 -1.80
CA PHE A 60 -10.48 -1.41 -3.14
C PHE A 60 -10.41 -0.05 -3.83
N LYS A 61 -10.52 1.04 -3.08
CA LYS A 61 -10.24 2.40 -3.57
C LYS A 61 -8.78 2.77 -3.28
N THR A 62 -8.18 3.55 -4.18
CA THR A 62 -6.78 4.02 -4.10
C THR A 62 -6.42 4.68 -2.77
N GLY A 63 -7.33 5.50 -2.21
CA GLY A 63 -7.06 6.31 -1.02
C GLY A 63 -6.09 7.48 -1.30
N GLY A 64 -5.73 8.22 -0.23
CA GLY A 64 -4.87 9.39 -0.33
C GLY A 64 -3.41 9.08 -0.72
N TYR A 65 -2.69 10.15 -1.11
CA TYR A 65 -1.27 10.14 -1.44
C TYR A 65 -0.65 11.51 -1.19
N SER A 66 0.61 11.57 -0.76
CA SER A 66 1.28 12.81 -0.33
C SER A 66 1.41 13.84 -1.45
N ILE A 67 1.51 13.40 -2.71
CA ILE A 67 1.57 14.26 -3.90
C ILE A 67 0.28 14.25 -4.73
N GLY A 68 -0.82 13.76 -4.15
CA GLY A 68 -2.14 13.77 -4.79
C GLY A 68 -2.61 12.39 -5.27
N ILE A 69 -3.91 12.16 -5.12
CA ILE A 69 -4.55 10.87 -5.45
C ILE A 69 -4.43 10.51 -6.94
N GLU A 70 -4.49 11.50 -7.82
CA GLU A 70 -4.37 11.28 -9.27
C GLU A 70 -3.02 10.69 -9.67
N PHE A 71 -1.93 11.11 -9.00
CA PHE A 71 -0.62 10.53 -9.26
C PHE A 71 -0.56 9.07 -8.84
N LYS A 72 -1.11 8.74 -7.66
CA LYS A 72 -1.21 7.36 -7.18
C LYS A 72 -2.04 6.49 -8.11
N ARG A 73 -3.16 7.02 -8.64
CA ARG A 73 -4.02 6.33 -9.62
C ARG A 73 -3.25 6.03 -10.90
N LYS A 74 -2.51 7.00 -11.45
CA LYS A 74 -1.68 6.79 -12.65
C LYS A 74 -0.63 5.70 -12.44
N LEU A 75 0.03 5.65 -11.29
CA LEU A 75 0.99 4.58 -11.00
C LEU A 75 0.31 3.20 -10.96
N LEU A 76 -0.83 3.09 -10.28
CA LEU A 76 -1.60 1.84 -10.23
C LEU A 76 -2.13 1.43 -11.61
N GLU A 77 -2.51 2.39 -12.45
CA GLU A 77 -2.92 2.15 -13.84
C GLU A 77 -1.76 1.64 -14.68
N LEU A 78 -0.57 2.26 -14.59
CA LEU A 78 0.65 1.82 -15.27
C LEU A 78 1.07 0.40 -14.85
N GLU A 79 0.84 0.04 -13.59
CA GLU A 79 1.09 -1.30 -13.08
C GLU A 79 -0.03 -2.30 -13.39
N GLY A 80 -1.12 -1.87 -14.05
CA GLY A 80 -2.24 -2.72 -14.44
C GLY A 80 -3.18 -3.11 -13.29
N SER A 81 -3.12 -2.43 -12.15
CA SER A 81 -3.89 -2.73 -10.95
C SER A 81 -5.30 -2.13 -10.93
N LEU A 82 -5.61 -1.14 -11.78
CA LEU A 82 -6.93 -0.50 -11.81
C LEU A 82 -7.85 -1.09 -12.88
N ASP A 83 -9.12 -1.24 -12.54
CA ASP A 83 -10.21 -1.53 -13.48
C ASP A 83 -10.73 -0.25 -14.17
N SER A 84 -11.68 -0.42 -15.09
CA SER A 84 -12.30 0.68 -15.84
C SER A 84 -13.08 1.67 -14.97
N ASP A 85 -13.53 1.23 -13.78
CA ASP A 85 -14.26 2.06 -12.83
C ASP A 85 -13.32 2.77 -11.83
N GLY A 86 -12.01 2.54 -11.96
CA GLY A 86 -10.99 3.15 -11.12
C GLY A 86 -10.88 2.53 -9.73
N PHE A 87 -11.43 1.33 -9.53
CA PHE A 87 -11.16 0.50 -8.37
C PHE A 87 -9.93 -0.36 -8.65
N VAL A 88 -9.32 -0.82 -7.56
CA VAL A 88 -8.22 -1.77 -7.65
C VAL A 88 -8.80 -3.16 -7.83
N LYS A 89 -8.32 -3.85 -8.86
CA LYS A 89 -8.66 -5.23 -9.19
C LYS A 89 -8.41 -6.15 -8.00
N ARG A 90 -9.34 -7.05 -7.72
CA ARG A 90 -9.26 -7.93 -6.52
C ARG A 90 -8.15 -8.95 -6.64
N GLU A 91 -7.88 -9.43 -7.84
CA GLU A 91 -6.81 -10.36 -8.18
C GLU A 91 -5.41 -9.78 -7.95
N ASN A 92 -5.28 -8.45 -7.88
CA ASN A 92 -4.03 -7.75 -7.59
C ASN A 92 -3.78 -7.62 -6.07
N TYR A 93 -4.77 -7.89 -5.23
CA TYR A 93 -4.61 -7.81 -3.78
C TYR A 93 -3.80 -8.98 -3.20
N ARG A 94 -2.89 -8.63 -2.29
CA ARG A 94 -2.08 -9.54 -1.49
C ARG A 94 -2.25 -9.18 -0.02
N SER A 95 -2.70 -10.16 0.76
CA SER A 95 -2.70 -10.08 2.21
C SER A 95 -1.28 -10.35 2.70
N LEU A 96 -0.53 -9.29 3.00
CA LEU A 96 0.80 -9.43 3.61
C LEU A 96 0.73 -10.06 4.99
N TYR A 97 -0.39 -9.87 5.70
CA TYR A 97 -0.62 -10.53 6.98
C TYR A 97 -0.68 -12.04 6.80
N ASP A 98 -1.55 -12.56 5.93
CA ASP A 98 -1.69 -14.01 5.76
C ASP A 98 -0.39 -14.62 5.21
N PHE A 99 0.24 -13.97 4.23
CA PHE A 99 1.52 -14.42 3.65
C PHE A 99 2.66 -14.59 4.67
N LEU A 100 2.71 -13.73 5.70
CA LEU A 100 3.79 -13.75 6.70
C LEU A 100 3.43 -14.48 8.00
N THR A 101 2.17 -14.84 8.20
CA THR A 101 1.68 -15.47 9.44
C THR A 101 1.15 -16.89 9.27
N ASP A 102 0.94 -17.34 8.03
CA ASP A 102 0.51 -18.70 7.69
C ASP A 102 1.39 -19.28 6.55
N PRO A 103 2.61 -19.75 6.87
CA PRO A 103 3.63 -20.15 5.89
C PRO A 103 3.42 -21.51 5.22
#